data_AF-A0A651DY11-F1
#
_entry.id   AF-A0A651DY11-F1
#
_cell.length_a   1.000
_cell.length_b   1.000
_cell.length_c   1.000
_cell.angle_alpha   90.00
_cell.angle_beta   90.00
_cell.angle_gamma   90.00
#
_symmetry.space_group_name_H-M   'P 1'
#
loop_
_entity.id
_entity.type
_entity.pdbx_description
1 polymer ?
#
loop_
_entity_poly.entity_id
_entity_poly.type
_entity_poly.pdbx_seq_one_letter_code
_entity_poly.pdbx_strand_id
1 'polypeptide(L)'
;MSKETLFALSLFPYLGFLWFLTRSGQTPRLALIGFYMTLVFVAITIPAGIYAQVAYGETLANVDWLHGGAEFFLTLSNILVVLGFQQAIRQRQNENETP
;
A
#
# COMPACT_ATOMS: atom_id res chain seq x y z
N MET A 1 22.86 -11.55 -1.36
CA MET A 1 21.40 -11.52 -1.13
C MET A 1 20.71 -11.12 -2.42
N SER A 2 19.61 -11.77 -2.79
CA SER A 2 18.86 -11.44 -4.01
C SER A 2 17.81 -10.35 -3.71
N LYS A 3 17.28 -9.70 -4.76
CA LYS A 3 16.29 -8.61 -4.64
C LYS A 3 15.00 -9.10 -3.96
N GLU A 4 14.63 -10.33 -4.27
CA GLU A 4 13.45 -11.01 -3.75
C GLU A 4 13.59 -11.28 -2.24
N THR A 5 14.80 -11.66 -1.80
CA THR A 5 15.09 -11.81 -0.36
C THR A 5 14.97 -10.48 0.37
N LEU A 6 15.50 -9.39 -0.20
CA LEU A 6 15.40 -8.05 0.40
C LEU A 6 13.94 -7.57 0.48
N PHE A 7 13.14 -7.84 -0.54
CA PHE A 7 11.71 -7.52 -0.54
C PHE A 7 10.93 -8.35 0.50
N ALA A 8 11.16 -9.66 0.57
CA ALA A 8 10.51 -10.49 1.57
C ALA A 8 10.91 -10.07 3.00
N LEU A 9 12.17 -9.72 3.22
CA LEU A 9 12.65 -9.21 4.50
C LEU A 9 12.06 -7.84 4.85
N SER A 10 11.81 -6.97 3.87
CA SER A 10 11.19 -5.65 4.11
C SER A 10 9.72 -5.73 4.50
N LEU A 11 9.05 -6.86 4.26
CA LEU A 11 7.68 -7.08 4.73
C LEU A 11 7.60 -7.09 6.25
N PHE A 12 8.61 -7.62 6.94
CA PHE A 12 8.62 -7.67 8.41
C PHE A 12 8.57 -6.29 9.07
N PRO A 13 9.47 -5.32 8.79
CA PRO A 13 9.36 -3.98 9.34
C PRO A 13 8.08 -3.27 8.89
N TYR A 14 7.56 -3.57 7.69
CA TYR A 14 6.28 -3.01 7.23
C TYR A 14 5.09 -3.49 8.05
N LEU A 15 5.04 -4.79 8.40
CA LEU A 15 4.01 -5.33 9.29
C LEU A 15 4.12 -4.73 10.70
N GLY A 16 5.34 -4.54 11.21
CA GLY A 16 5.57 -3.82 12.47
C GLY A 16 5.05 -2.38 12.43
N PHE A 17 5.28 -1.68 11.32
CA PHE A 17 4.73 -0.34 11.07
C PHE A 17 3.19 -0.33 11.06
N LEU A 18 2.55 -1.26 10.34
CA LEU A 18 1.08 -1.38 10.32
C LEU A 18 0.51 -1.68 11.71
N TRP A 19 1.13 -2.60 12.44
CA TRP A 19 0.74 -2.90 13.81
C TRP A 19 0.84 -1.67 14.71
N PHE A 20 1.94 -0.91 14.60
CA PHE A 20 2.14 0.31 15.38
C PHE A 20 1.08 1.38 15.07
N LEU A 21 0.81 1.65 13.78
CA LEU A 21 -0.22 2.61 13.39
C LEU A 21 -1.61 2.20 13.91
N THR A 22 -1.96 0.92 13.75
CA THR A 22 -3.24 0.37 14.20
C THR A 22 -3.37 0.44 15.72
N ARG A 23 -2.29 0.11 16.44
CA ARG A 23 -2.28 0.14 17.91
C ARG A 23 -2.30 1.56 18.47
N SER A 24 -1.70 2.53 17.78
CA SER A 24 -1.64 3.92 18.22
C SER A 24 -3.03 4.57 18.29
N GLY A 25 -3.95 4.18 17.40
CA GLY A 25 -5.27 4.82 17.27
C GLY A 25 -5.23 6.27 16.80
N GLN A 26 -4.05 6.81 16.49
CA GLN A 26 -3.85 8.22 16.10
C GLN A 26 -3.91 8.43 14.58
N THR A 27 -3.81 7.35 13.81
CA THR A 27 -3.82 7.41 12.34
C THR A 27 -5.26 7.60 11.84
N PRO A 28 -5.49 8.54 10.90
CA PRO A 28 -6.79 8.69 10.25
C PRO A 28 -7.21 7.39 9.59
N ARG A 29 -8.46 6.95 9.78
CA ARG A 29 -8.95 5.65 9.30
C ARG A 29 -8.74 5.46 7.80
N LEU A 30 -8.96 6.50 7.00
CA LEU A 30 -8.77 6.45 5.55
C LEU A 30 -7.30 6.23 5.16
N ALA A 31 -6.37 6.85 5.89
CA ALA A 31 -4.95 6.64 5.65
C ALA A 31 -4.51 5.24 6.09
N LEU A 32 -5.05 4.73 7.20
CA LEU A 32 -4.81 3.37 7.66
C LEU A 32 -5.29 2.34 6.62
N ILE A 33 -6.48 2.54 6.03
CA ILE A 33 -6.98 1.71 4.93
C ILE A 33 -6.01 1.76 3.73
N GLY A 34 -5.51 2.94 3.37
CA GLY A 34 -4.47 3.07 2.34
C GLY A 34 -3.25 2.20 2.63
N PHE A 35 -2.68 2.29 3.83
CA PHE A 35 -1.55 1.43 4.19
C PHE A 35 -1.90 -0.07 4.13
N TYR A 36 -3.07 -0.49 4.61
CA TYR A 36 -3.50 -1.89 4.45
C TYR A 36 -3.73 -2.30 2.99
N MET A 37 -4.18 -1.39 2.13
CA MET A 37 -4.32 -1.65 0.68
C MET A 37 -2.97 -1.91 0.01
N THR A 38 -1.87 -1.31 0.49
CA THR A 38 -0.53 -1.68 0.03
C THR A 38 -0.18 -3.14 0.36
N LEU A 39 -0.60 -3.65 1.53
CA LEU A 39 -0.40 -5.06 1.87
C LEU A 39 -1.23 -5.98 0.94
N VAL A 40 -2.45 -5.59 0.60
CA VAL A 40 -3.29 -6.28 -0.39
C VAL A 40 -2.63 -6.27 -1.77
N PHE A 41 -2.08 -5.12 -2.19
CA PHE A 41 -1.31 -5.01 -3.42
C PHE A 41 -0.14 -6.01 -3.45
N VAL A 42 0.65 -6.12 -2.38
CA VAL A 42 1.73 -7.13 -2.28
C VAL A 42 1.18 -8.55 -2.39
N ALA A 43 0.08 -8.85 -1.69
CA ALA A 43 -0.53 -10.18 -1.72
C ALA A 43 -1.07 -10.59 -3.11
N ILE A 44 -1.50 -9.62 -3.92
CA ILE A 44 -1.98 -9.86 -5.30
C ILE A 44 -0.82 -9.92 -6.29
N THR A 45 0.17 -9.04 -6.14
CA THR A 45 1.27 -8.91 -7.11
C THR A 45 2.27 -10.06 -7.08
N ILE A 46 2.43 -10.74 -5.94
CA ILE A 46 3.28 -11.93 -5.85
C ILE A 46 2.71 -13.08 -6.73
N PRO A 47 1.44 -13.53 -6.56
CA PRO A 47 0.80 -14.48 -7.46
C PRO A 47 0.74 -14.02 -8.91
N ALA A 48 0.45 -12.74 -9.15
CA ALA A 48 0.45 -12.17 -10.49
C ALA A 48 1.82 -12.31 -11.16
N GLY A 49 2.91 -12.01 -10.44
CA GLY A 49 4.26 -12.19 -10.95
C GLY A 49 4.59 -13.64 -11.27
N ILE A 50 4.18 -14.58 -10.42
CA ILE A 50 4.32 -16.02 -10.68
C ILE A 50 3.52 -16.42 -11.93
N TYR A 51 2.29 -15.94 -12.06
CA TYR A 51 1.45 -16.22 -13.22
C TYR A 51 2.03 -15.64 -14.52
N ALA A 52 2.57 -14.42 -14.48
CA ALA A 52 3.26 -13.82 -15.61
C ALA A 52 4.42 -14.71 -16.10
N GLN A 53 5.23 -15.18 -15.16
CA GLN A 53 6.38 -16.03 -15.46
C GLN A 53 5.97 -17.42 -15.99
N VAL A 54 4.93 -18.03 -15.41
CA VAL A 54 4.49 -19.39 -15.79
C VAL A 54 3.67 -19.39 -17.08
N ALA A 55 2.76 -18.42 -17.27
CA ALA A 55 1.82 -18.41 -18.39
C ALA A 55 2.38 -17.67 -19.62
N TYR A 56 3.18 -16.62 -19.43
CA TYR A 56 3.70 -15.78 -20.51
C TYR A 56 5.21 -15.87 -20.69
N GLY A 57 5.95 -16.52 -19.77
CA GLY A 57 7.42 -16.57 -19.80
C GLY A 57 8.09 -15.22 -19.56
N GLU A 58 7.31 -14.24 -19.12
CA GLU A 58 7.67 -12.83 -19.03
C GLU A 58 7.55 -12.33 -17.60
N THR A 59 8.21 -11.20 -17.31
CA THR A 59 8.04 -10.55 -16.00
C THR A 59 6.68 -9.87 -15.90
N LEU A 60 6.19 -9.67 -14.67
CA LEU A 60 4.96 -8.92 -14.39
C LEU A 60 4.87 -7.60 -15.16
N ALA A 61 5.99 -6.88 -15.27
CA ALA A 61 6.08 -5.58 -15.93
C ALA A 61 5.88 -5.64 -17.45
N ASN A 62 6.09 -6.80 -18.07
CA ASN A 62 5.96 -7.01 -19.52
C ASN A 62 4.55 -7.49 -19.93
N VAL A 63 3.64 -7.65 -18.96
CA VAL A 63 2.26 -8.08 -19.21
C VAL A 63 1.32 -6.91 -18.90
N ASP A 64 0.97 -6.11 -19.93
CA ASP A 64 0.33 -4.79 -19.78
C ASP A 64 -0.89 -4.76 -18.85
N TRP A 65 -1.82 -5.71 -19.00
CA TRP A 65 -3.03 -5.75 -18.18
C TRP A 65 -2.73 -6.08 -16.71
N LEU A 66 -1.67 -6.84 -16.46
CA LEU A 66 -1.27 -7.27 -15.13
C LEU A 66 -0.40 -6.22 -14.45
N HIS A 67 0.50 -5.60 -15.22
CA HIS A 67 1.31 -4.46 -14.80
C HIS A 67 0.42 -3.25 -14.49
N GLY A 68 -0.44 -2.84 -15.41
CA GLY A 68 -1.35 -1.71 -15.23
C GLY A 68 -2.34 -1.95 -14.09
N GLY A 69 -2.81 -3.19 -13.90
CA GLY A 69 -3.61 -3.57 -12.73
C GLY A 69 -2.86 -3.36 -11.42
N ALA A 70 -1.59 -3.79 -11.36
CA ALA A 70 -0.73 -3.59 -10.19
C ALA A 70 -0.53 -2.09 -9.89
N GLU A 71 -0.22 -1.28 -10.91
CA GLU A 71 -0.05 0.17 -10.77
C GLU A 71 -1.32 0.90 -10.33
N PHE A 72 -2.49 0.45 -10.78
CA PHE A 72 -3.77 0.98 -10.33
C PHE A 72 -3.98 0.77 -8.83
N PHE A 73 -3.71 -0.43 -8.31
CA PHE A 73 -3.83 -0.72 -6.88
C PHE A 73 -2.87 0.12 -6.04
N LEU A 74 -1.62 0.28 -6.48
CA LEU A 74 -0.64 1.11 -5.80
C LEU A 74 -1.06 2.59 -5.79
N THR A 75 -1.54 3.08 -6.93
CA THR A 75 -2.06 4.44 -7.08
C THR A 75 -3.24 4.68 -6.14
N LEU A 76 -4.22 3.77 -6.14
CA LEU A 76 -5.38 3.86 -5.26
C LEU A 76 -4.97 3.88 -3.79
N SER A 77 -4.08 2.97 -3.38
CA SER A 77 -3.52 2.94 -2.03
C SER A 77 -2.94 4.30 -1.61
N ASN A 78 -2.05 4.86 -2.45
CA ASN A 78 -1.40 6.14 -2.18
C ASN A 78 -2.39 7.29 -2.10
N ILE A 79 -3.41 7.31 -2.96
CA ILE A 79 -4.48 8.33 -2.91
C ILE A 79 -5.23 8.25 -1.57
N LEU A 80 -5.58 7.05 -1.10
CA LEU A 80 -6.25 6.88 0.19
C LEU A 80 -5.39 7.38 1.36
N VAL A 81 -4.07 7.13 1.32
CA VAL A 81 -3.12 7.67 2.31
C VAL A 81 -3.16 9.19 2.32
N VAL A 82 -2.99 9.83 1.16
CA VAL A 82 -2.96 11.29 1.03
C VAL A 82 -4.28 11.92 1.48
N LEU A 83 -5.40 11.40 0.98
CA LEU A 83 -6.74 11.90 1.35
C LEU A 83 -7.01 11.73 2.85
N GLY A 84 -6.60 10.60 3.44
CA GLY A 84 -6.80 10.37 4.87
C GLY A 84 -6.05 11.35 5.76
N PHE A 85 -4.81 11.67 5.42
CA PHE A 85 -4.06 12.70 6.14
C PHE A 85 -4.56 14.11 5.85
N GLN A 86 -4.94 14.42 4.61
CA GLN A 86 -5.54 15.71 4.25
C GLN A 86 -6.80 15.99 5.06
N GLN A 87 -7.69 15.00 5.19
CA GLN A 87 -8.91 15.11 6.00
C GLN A 87 -8.59 15.41 7.47
N ALA A 88 -7.61 14.72 8.05
CA ALA A 88 -7.23 14.92 9.44
C ALA A 88 -6.59 16.29 9.71
N ILE A 89 -5.78 16.80 8.79
CA ILE A 89 -5.22 18.16 8.88
C ILE A 89 -6.36 19.18 8.85
N ARG A 90 -7.28 19.05 7.90
CA ARG A 90 -8.42 19.97 7.76
C ARG A 90 -9.32 19.96 8.98
N GLN A 91 -9.58 18.79 9.57
CA GLN A 91 -10.36 18.67 10.79
C GLN A 91 -9.69 19.41 11.97
N ARG A 92 -8.38 19.23 12.16
CA ARG A 92 -7.62 19.93 13.21
C ARG A 92 -7.58 21.44 13.02
N GLN A 93 -7.51 21.92 11.78
CA GLN A 93 -7.57 23.35 11.49
C GLN A 93 -8.91 23.94 11.89
N ASN A 94 -10.02 23.30 11.50
CA ASN A 94 -11.36 23.76 11.86
C ASN A 94 -11.59 23.76 13.37
N GLU A 95 -11.09 22.74 14.10
CA GLU A 95 -11.17 22.67 15.57
C GLU A 95 -10.44 23.84 16.26
N ASN A 96 -9.30 24.29 15.70
CA ASN A 96 -8.54 25.42 16.22
C ASN A 96 -9.16 26.80 15.90
N GLU A 97 -10.11 26.86 14.96
CA GLU A 97 -10.78 28.11 14.54
C GLU A 97 -12.08 28.38 15.31
N THR A 98 -12.60 27.40 16.06
CA THR A 98 -13.75 27.58 16.98
C THR A 98 -13.26 27.81 18.42
N PRO A 99 -13.43 29.03 18.99
CA PRO A 99 -13.04 29.37 20.36
C PRO A 99 -13.93 28.76 21.45
#